data_AF-A0A2D7W3Q4-F1
#
_entry.id   AF-A0A2D7W3Q4-F1
#
_cell.length_a   1.000
_cell.length_b   1.000
_cell.length_c   1.000
_cell.angle_alpha   90.00
_cell.angle_beta   90.00
_cell.angle_gamma   90.00
#
_symmetry.space_group_name_H-M   'P 1'
#
loop_
_entity.id
_entity.type
_entity.pdbx_description
1 polymer ?
#
loop_
_entity_poly.entity_id
_entity_poly.type
_entity_poly.pdbx_seq_one_letter_code
_entity_poly.pdbx_strand_id
1 'polypeptide(L)'
;MEPGDGEPTSGTGDVVAFASAFDVDPRSIRADTPLSVVDWRGSATDWLMVADHLGVSFSGDGRALDDVETVGDVIAIVRAASRPRSGGMADDAT
;
A
#
# COMPACT_ATOMS: atom_id res chain seq x y z
N MET A 1 -23.78 18.93 17.25
CA MET A 1 -23.39 17.57 16.85
C MET A 1 -23.06 17.66 15.37
N GLU A 2 -21.77 17.79 15.06
CA GLU A 2 -21.27 17.78 13.68
C GLU A 2 -20.81 16.34 13.36
N PRO A 3 -21.13 15.79 12.19
CA PRO A 3 -20.88 14.39 11.88
C PRO A 3 -19.42 14.19 11.43
N GLY A 4 -18.64 13.50 12.26
CA GLY A 4 -17.60 12.55 11.89
C GLY A 4 -16.70 12.83 10.67
N ASP A 5 -15.77 13.77 10.80
CA ASP A 5 -14.47 13.66 10.12
C ASP A 5 -13.57 12.72 10.93
N GLY A 6 -13.92 11.44 10.94
CA GLY A 6 -12.88 10.45 11.17
C GLY A 6 -11.96 10.54 9.97
N GLU A 7 -10.69 10.92 10.16
CA GLU A 7 -9.64 10.60 9.20
C GLU A 7 -9.94 9.20 8.70
N PRO A 8 -10.19 8.99 7.39
CA PRO A 8 -10.47 7.66 6.93
C PRO A 8 -9.19 6.90 7.17
N THR A 9 -9.17 6.10 8.23
CA THR A 9 -8.81 4.70 8.12
C THR A 9 -7.66 4.47 7.14
N SER A 10 -6.54 5.20 7.27
CA SER A 10 -5.45 5.12 6.27
C SER A 10 -4.99 3.67 6.15
N GLY A 11 -5.00 2.94 7.26
CA GLY A 11 -4.77 1.49 7.28
C GLY A 11 -5.83 0.66 6.54
N THR A 12 -7.12 1.00 6.59
CA THR A 12 -8.16 0.24 5.86
C THR A 12 -8.12 0.51 4.36
N GLY A 13 -7.91 1.76 3.95
CA GLY A 13 -7.74 2.10 2.53
C GLY A 13 -6.51 1.41 1.92
N ASP A 14 -5.41 1.40 2.67
CA ASP A 14 -4.16 0.79 2.21
C ASP A 14 -4.26 -0.74 2.12
N VAL A 15 -4.97 -1.39 3.04
CA VAL A 15 -5.26 -2.83 2.95
C VAL A 15 -6.13 -3.14 1.72
N VAL A 16 -7.11 -2.30 1.38
CA VAL A 16 -7.92 -2.48 0.16
C VAL A 16 -7.07 -2.32 -1.10
N ALA A 17 -6.17 -1.34 -1.13
CA ALA A 17 -5.23 -1.14 -2.23
C ALA A 17 -4.28 -2.34 -2.38
N PHE A 18 -3.75 -2.86 -1.27
CA PHE A 18 -2.95 -4.09 -1.26
C PHE A 18 -3.76 -5.28 -1.79
N ALA A 19 -4.99 -5.49 -1.30
CA ALA A 19 -5.86 -6.57 -1.74
C ALA A 19 -6.08 -6.52 -3.26
N SER A 20 -6.28 -5.32 -3.80
CA SER A 20 -6.43 -5.08 -5.24
C SER A 20 -5.15 -5.44 -6.02
N ALA A 21 -3.97 -5.15 -5.46
CA ALA A 21 -2.69 -5.49 -6.09
C ALA A 21 -2.47 -7.00 -6.26
N PHE A 22 -3.06 -7.81 -5.39
CA PHE A 22 -2.96 -9.28 -5.40
C PHE A 22 -4.22 -9.98 -5.87
N ASP A 23 -5.23 -9.25 -6.35
CA ASP A 23 -6.54 -9.79 -6.74
C ASP A 23 -7.20 -10.63 -5.62
N VAL A 24 -7.07 -10.17 -4.37
CA VAL A 24 -7.65 -10.81 -3.18
C VAL A 24 -8.88 -10.02 -2.73
N ASP A 25 -9.89 -10.72 -2.20
CA ASP A 25 -11.04 -10.05 -1.61
C ASP A 25 -10.62 -9.22 -0.37
N PRO A 26 -10.87 -7.90 -0.35
CA PRO A 26 -10.42 -7.02 0.74
C PRO A 26 -11.13 -7.26 2.07
N ARG A 27 -12.26 -7.99 2.09
CA ARG A 27 -12.91 -8.40 3.35
C ARG A 27 -12.27 -9.67 3.93
N SER A 28 -11.50 -10.39 3.13
CA SER A 28 -10.80 -11.61 3.51
C SER A 28 -9.42 -11.35 4.13
N ILE A 29 -8.90 -10.12 4.07
CA ILE A 29 -7.58 -9.77 4.61
C ILE A 29 -7.63 -8.52 5.49
N ARG A 30 -6.61 -8.36 6.33
CA ARG A 30 -6.37 -7.25 7.27
C ARG A 30 -4.88 -6.95 7.36
N ALA A 31 -4.51 -5.89 8.05
CA ALA A 31 -3.10 -5.52 8.24
C ALA A 31 -2.29 -6.63 8.94
N ASP A 32 -2.88 -7.39 9.87
CA ASP A 32 -2.24 -8.51 10.56
C ASP A 32 -2.22 -9.82 9.74
N THR A 33 -2.78 -9.82 8.52
CA THR A 33 -2.82 -11.03 7.69
C THR A 33 -1.41 -11.44 7.27
N PRO A 34 -1.02 -12.72 7.49
CA PRO A 34 0.28 -13.22 7.08
C PRO A 34 0.45 -13.19 5.56
N LEU A 35 1.66 -12.85 5.10
CA LEU A 35 1.98 -12.77 3.67
C LEU A 35 1.87 -14.10 2.92
N SER A 36 2.04 -15.22 3.62
CA SER A 36 1.81 -16.56 3.08
C SER A 36 0.37 -16.80 2.62
N VAL A 37 -0.61 -16.03 3.11
CA VAL A 37 -2.03 -16.16 2.74
C VAL A 37 -2.31 -15.55 1.36
N VAL A 38 -1.49 -14.58 0.93
CA VAL A 38 -1.66 -13.81 -0.31
C VAL A 38 -0.58 -14.14 -1.34
N ASP A 39 0.10 -15.27 -1.18
CA ASP A 39 1.18 -15.76 -2.06
C ASP A 39 2.28 -14.73 -2.33
N TRP A 40 2.51 -13.82 -1.38
CA TRP A 40 3.53 -12.77 -1.51
C TRP A 40 4.94 -13.39 -1.57
N ARG A 41 5.70 -13.02 -2.59
CA ARG A 41 7.03 -13.61 -2.84
C ARG A 41 8.18 -12.69 -2.42
N GLY A 42 7.88 -11.45 -2.01
CA GLY A 42 8.89 -10.45 -1.67
C GLY A 42 9.73 -10.00 -2.86
N SER A 43 9.27 -10.26 -4.08
CA SER A 43 10.01 -9.88 -5.28
C SER A 43 9.93 -8.37 -5.53
N ALA A 44 10.89 -7.81 -6.26
CA ALA A 44 10.84 -6.39 -6.65
C ALA A 44 9.53 -6.02 -7.36
N THR A 45 8.96 -6.94 -8.14
CA THR A 45 7.65 -6.78 -8.78
C THR A 45 6.53 -6.66 -7.76
N ASP A 46 6.49 -7.51 -6.73
CA ASP A 46 5.47 -7.47 -5.69
C ASP A 46 5.46 -6.11 -4.96
N TRP A 47 6.64 -5.60 -4.63
CA TRP A 47 6.81 -4.27 -4.03
C TRP A 47 6.30 -3.15 -4.94
N LEU A 48 6.60 -3.22 -6.24
CA LEU A 48 6.16 -2.22 -7.21
C LEU A 48 4.64 -2.25 -7.43
N MET A 49 4.02 -3.43 -7.47
CA MET A 49 2.57 -3.57 -7.63
C MET A 49 1.80 -2.93 -6.46
N VAL A 50 2.27 -3.14 -5.22
CA VAL A 50 1.67 -2.51 -4.03
C VAL A 50 1.85 -1.00 -4.06
N ALA A 51 3.05 -0.52 -4.37
CA ALA A 51 3.31 0.91 -4.46
C ALA A 51 2.42 1.61 -5.50
N ASP A 52 2.18 0.96 -6.64
CA ASP A 52 1.31 1.48 -7.69
C ASP A 52 -0.14 1.61 -7.21
N HIS A 53 -0.69 0.56 -6.57
CA HIS A 53 -2.05 0.58 -6.02
C HIS A 53 -2.21 1.53 -4.83
N LEU A 54 -1.16 1.74 -4.04
CA LEU A 54 -1.13 2.76 -2.98
C LEU A 54 -0.99 4.20 -3.54
N GLY A 55 -0.82 4.35 -4.86
CA GLY A 55 -0.71 5.64 -5.52
C GLY A 55 0.59 6.38 -5.22
N VAL A 56 1.68 5.65 -4.94
CA VAL A 56 2.95 6.23 -4.50
C VAL A 56 4.11 5.83 -5.40
N SER A 57 5.14 6.68 -5.40
CA SER A 57 6.42 6.36 -6.04
C SER A 57 7.34 5.71 -5.01
N PHE A 58 7.61 4.42 -5.20
CA PHE A 58 8.48 3.63 -4.32
C PHE A 58 9.90 3.55 -4.90
N SER A 59 10.89 3.90 -4.10
CA SER A 59 12.32 3.78 -4.44
C SER A 59 13.04 2.77 -3.54
N GLY A 60 12.40 1.64 -3.26
CA GLY A 60 13.02 0.55 -2.52
C GLY A 60 13.80 -0.38 -3.44
N ASP A 61 15.11 -0.17 -3.53
CA ASP A 61 16.05 -1.21 -3.95
C ASP A 61 15.90 -2.38 -2.96
N GLY A 62 15.58 -3.58 -3.48
CA GLY A 62 15.11 -4.77 -2.73
C GLY A 62 15.52 -4.83 -1.26
N ARG A 63 14.74 -4.20 -0.38
CA ARG A 63 15.05 -4.15 1.05
C ARG A 63 14.83 -5.52 1.67
N ALA A 64 15.65 -5.84 2.68
CA ALA A 64 15.70 -7.14 3.31
C ALA A 64 14.30 -7.61 3.76
N LEU A 65 13.91 -8.78 3.29
CA LEU A 65 12.63 -9.45 3.57
C LEU A 65 12.57 -10.03 5.00
N ASP A 66 13.66 -9.94 5.76
CA ASP A 66 13.84 -10.67 7.03
C ASP A 66 12.84 -10.26 8.12
N ASP A 67 12.25 -9.05 8.04
CA ASP A 67 11.29 -8.52 9.01
C ASP A 67 9.88 -8.27 8.42
N VAL A 68 9.55 -8.86 7.27
CA VAL A 68 8.25 -8.62 6.61
C VAL A 68 7.36 -9.86 6.74
N GLU A 69 6.42 -9.83 7.68
CA GLU A 69 5.56 -10.97 8.00
C GLU A 69 4.11 -10.77 7.57
N THR A 70 3.62 -9.52 7.59
CA THR A 70 2.21 -9.20 7.38
C THR A 70 1.97 -8.18 6.27
N VAL A 71 0.72 -8.13 5.80
CA VAL A 71 0.22 -7.10 4.86
C VAL A 71 0.52 -5.68 5.38
N GLY A 72 0.36 -5.47 6.68
CA GLY A 72 0.63 -4.20 7.35
C GLY A 72 2.10 -3.79 7.28
N ASP A 73 3.03 -4.75 7.41
CA ASP A 73 4.47 -4.49 7.31
C ASP A 73 4.84 -4.01 5.90
N VAL A 74 4.30 -4.67 4.86
CA VAL A 74 4.50 -4.25 3.47
C VAL A 74 4.01 -2.83 3.26
N ILE A 75 2.78 -2.54 3.68
CA ILE A 75 2.18 -1.20 3.56
C ILE A 75 3.05 -0.16 4.28
N ALA A 76 3.46 -0.44 5.52
CA ALA A 76 4.29 0.46 6.31
C ALA A 76 5.64 0.75 5.63
N ILE A 77 6.30 -0.29 5.11
CA ILE A 77 7.58 -0.16 4.39
C ILE A 77 7.40 0.64 3.11
N VAL A 78 6.36 0.34 2.32
CA VAL A 78 6.07 1.06 1.07
C VAL A 78 5.79 2.52 1.38
N ARG A 79 4.92 2.82 2.35
CA ARG A 79 4.62 4.19 2.77
C ARG A 79 5.87 4.94 3.26
N ALA A 80 6.70 4.32 4.09
CA ALA A 80 7.92 4.93 4.62
C ALA A 80 9.00 5.17 3.55
N ALA A 81 9.08 4.30 2.54
CA ALA A 81 10.03 4.42 1.44
C ALA A 81 9.53 5.29 0.28
N SER A 82 8.26 5.69 0.33
CA SER A 82 7.59 6.33 -0.78
C SER A 82 7.57 7.84 -0.67
N ARG A 83 7.50 8.47 -1.84
CA ARG A 83 7.06 9.87 -1.95
C ARG A 83 5.67 9.89 -2.59
N PRO A 84 4.86 10.92 -2.30
CA PRO A 84 3.62 11.14 -3.05
C PRO A 84 3.94 11.11 -4.55
N ARG A 85 3.19 10.31 -5.31
CA ARG A 85 3.30 10.32 -6.77
C ARG A 85 2.76 11.67 -7.20
N SER A 86 3.64 12.64 -7.45
CA SER A 86 3.24 14.00 -7.83
C SER A 86 2.19 13.92 -8.92
N GLY A 87 0.94 14.28 -8.58
CA GLY A 87 -0.07 14.60 -9.57
C GLY A 87 0.45 15.80 -10.33
N GLY A 88 0.69 15.64 -11.63
CA GLY A 88 0.96 16.78 -12.49
C GLY A 88 -0.15 17.80 -12.27
N MET A 89 0.24 19.01 -11.88
CA MET A 89 -0.59 20.18 -12.06
C MET A 89 -0.74 20.36 -13.58
N ALA A 90 -1.76 19.72 -14.15
CA ALA A 90 -2.31 20.11 -15.42
C ALA A 90 -3.22 21.31 -15.16
N ASP A 91 -2.86 22.42 -15.81
CA ASP A 91 -3.65 23.62 -16.13
C ASP A 91 -4.39 24.36 -15.01
N ASP A 92 -3.86 25.53 -14.64
CA ASP A 92 -4.65 26.75 -14.80
C ASP A 92 -3.78 27.75 -15.59
N ALA A 93 -4.00 27.75 -16.90
CA ALA A 93 -3.59 28.81 -17.79
C ALA A 93 -4.65 29.92 -17.74
N THR A 94 -4.29 31.10 -17.25
CA THR A 94 -4.74 32.41 -17.75
C THR A 94 -3.82 33.50 -17.20
#